data_AF-A0A932ILE8-F1
#
_entry.id   AF-A0A932ILE8-F1
#
_cell.length_a   1.000
_cell.length_b   1.000
_cell.length_c   1.000
_cell.angle_alpha   90.00
_cell.angle_beta   90.00
_cell.angle_gamma   90.00
#
_symmetry.space_group_name_H-M   'P 1'
#
loop_
_entity.id
_entity.type
_entity.pdbx_description
1 polymer ?
#
loop_
_entity_poly.entity_id
_entity_poly.type
_entity_poly.pdbx_seq_one_letter_code
_entity_poly.pdbx_strand_id
1 'polypeptide(L)'
;MKKLAGGLYYRPRRNAFGLTPPDDRDLVRAFLKTDDFLLTSYNYFNQLGLGLTQVYNSHVVYNHKRSGDFSLGGKRFQFRLVPVYPRKLSKEYLLVDLLNNLKHLPDDNALVLRNLRSRLNDFDQEKVHEYP
;
A
#
# COMPACT_ATOMS: atom_id res chain seq x y z
N MET A 1 17.48 -22.21 6.30
CA MET A 1 17.05 -20.87 6.78
C MET A 1 17.58 -19.86 5.78
N LYS A 2 16.76 -18.95 5.23
CA LYS A 2 17.20 -17.97 4.21
C LYS A 2 17.16 -16.57 4.82
N LYS A 3 18.25 -15.80 4.71
CA LYS A 3 18.32 -14.41 5.18
C LYS A 3 17.55 -13.52 4.22
N LEU A 4 16.65 -12.68 4.75
CA LEU A 4 15.79 -11.80 3.97
C LEU A 4 16.21 -10.33 4.05
N ALA A 5 16.73 -9.92 5.21
CA ALA A 5 17.30 -8.60 5.53
C ALA A 5 18.13 -8.72 6.82
N GLY A 6 18.80 -7.65 7.27
CA GLY A 6 19.56 -7.64 8.53
C GLY A 6 18.71 -8.12 9.71
N GLY A 7 19.07 -9.26 10.32
CA GLY A 7 18.35 -9.87 11.44
C GLY A 7 17.04 -10.60 11.10
N LEU A 8 16.60 -10.62 9.83
CA LEU A 8 15.35 -11.27 9.40
C LEU A 8 15.65 -12.60 8.70
N TYR A 9 15.10 -13.69 9.25
CA TYR A 9 15.34 -15.05 8.78
C TYR A 9 14.05 -15.78 8.44
N TYR A 10 14.02 -16.41 7.27
CA TYR A 10 12.90 -17.23 6.82
C TYR A 10 13.17 -18.72 7.06
N ARG A 11 12.19 -19.40 7.68
CA ARG A 11 12.11 -20.86 7.71
C ARG A 11 10.98 -21.30 6.77
N PRO A 12 11.30 -21.77 5.55
CA PRO A 12 10.30 -22.10 4.56
C PRO A 12 9.40 -23.26 5.01
N ARG A 13 8.10 -23.11 4.75
CA ARG A 13 7.16 -24.25 4.71
C ARG A 13 7.24 -24.86 3.30
N ARG A 14 7.40 -26.19 3.23
CA ARG A 14 7.37 -26.94 1.96
C ARG A 14 5.93 -27.27 1.61
N ASN A 15 5.51 -26.94 0.39
CA ASN A 15 4.30 -27.49 -0.23
C ASN A 15 4.70 -28.39 -1.41
N ALA A 16 3.73 -29.03 -2.06
CA ALA A 16 3.96 -29.96 -3.18
C ALA A 16 4.74 -29.36 -4.38
N PHE A 17 4.88 -28.03 -4.44
CA PHE A 17 5.50 -27.29 -5.53
C PHE A 17 6.84 -26.61 -5.14
N GLY A 18 7.35 -26.85 -3.93
CA GLY A 18 8.66 -26.35 -3.48
C GLY A 18 8.62 -25.39 -2.29
N LEU A 19 9.58 -24.46 -2.23
CA LEU A 19 9.65 -23.44 -1.18
C LEU A 19 8.71 -22.28 -1.55
N THR A 20 7.59 -22.13 -0.84
CA THR A 20 6.75 -20.95 -1.02
C THR A 20 7.53 -19.72 -0.55
N PRO A 21 7.63 -18.63 -1.34
CA PRO A 21 8.16 -17.38 -0.83
C PRO A 21 7.30 -16.91 0.35
N PRO A 22 7.89 -16.26 1.36
CA PRO A 22 7.13 -15.70 2.47
C PRO A 22 6.09 -14.70 1.93
N ASP A 23 4.91 -14.71 2.54
CA ASP A 23 3.86 -13.74 2.25
C ASP A 23 4.34 -12.31 2.54
N ASP A 24 3.90 -11.33 1.75
CA ASP A 24 4.36 -9.95 1.90
C ASP A 24 3.97 -9.36 3.26
N ARG A 25 2.80 -9.73 3.78
CA ARG A 25 2.36 -9.33 5.11
C ARG A 25 3.25 -9.97 6.18
N ASP A 26 3.66 -11.23 6.01
CA ASP A 26 4.56 -11.90 6.95
C ASP A 26 5.95 -11.27 6.96
N LEU A 27 6.48 -10.89 5.78
CA LEU A 27 7.74 -10.16 5.64
C LEU A 27 7.70 -8.83 6.39
N VAL A 28 6.66 -8.03 6.13
CA VAL A 28 6.49 -6.72 6.74
C VAL A 28 6.25 -6.83 8.25
N ARG A 29 5.40 -7.77 8.69
CA ARG A 29 5.15 -8.05 10.12
C ARG A 29 6.44 -8.38 10.85
N ALA A 30 7.25 -9.28 10.30
CA ALA A 30 8.50 -9.69 10.93
C ALA A 30 9.54 -8.55 10.94
N PHE A 31 9.54 -7.70 9.91
CA PHE A 31 10.41 -6.53 9.84
C PHE A 31 10.01 -5.43 10.83
N LEU A 32 8.72 -5.10 10.96
CA LEU A 32 8.23 -4.08 11.90
C LEU A 32 8.04 -4.61 13.33
N LYS A 33 7.97 -5.93 13.50
CA LYS A 33 7.60 -6.61 14.76
C LYS A 33 6.25 -6.09 15.29
N THR A 34 5.24 -6.01 14.42
CA THR A 34 3.87 -5.61 14.75
C THR A 34 2.91 -6.06 13.64
N ASP A 35 1.63 -6.19 13.95
CA ASP A 35 0.52 -6.34 13.00
C ASP A 35 -0.18 -5.02 12.66
N ASP A 36 0.20 -3.93 13.35
CA ASP A 36 -0.30 -2.58 13.16
C ASP A 36 0.40 -1.91 11.97
N PHE A 37 -0.09 -2.25 10.77
CA PHE A 37 0.29 -1.62 9.50
C PHE A 37 -0.77 -1.90 8.43
N LEU A 38 -0.83 -1.02 7.42
CA LEU A 38 -1.56 -1.26 6.18
C LEU A 38 -0.57 -1.51 5.05
N LEU A 39 -0.69 -2.68 4.40
CA LEU A 39 0.04 -3.03 3.19
C LEU A 39 -0.82 -2.67 1.97
N THR A 40 -0.32 -1.76 1.12
CA THR A 40 -1.03 -1.23 -0.05
C THR A 40 -0.09 -1.05 -1.26
N SER A 41 -0.60 -0.48 -2.35
CA SER A 41 0.16 -0.10 -3.54
C SER A 41 -0.59 1.00 -4.29
N TYR A 42 0.15 1.92 -4.95
CA TYR A 42 -0.46 2.94 -5.82
C TYR A 42 -1.25 2.33 -6.99
N ASN A 43 -0.99 1.08 -7.35
CA ASN A 43 -1.80 0.34 -8.33
C ASN A 43 -3.29 0.26 -7.94
N TYR A 44 -3.61 0.31 -6.64
CA TYR A 44 -5.00 0.25 -6.18
C TYR A 44 -5.81 1.49 -6.52
N PHE A 45 -5.16 2.64 -6.80
CA PHE A 45 -5.87 3.82 -7.26
C PHE A 45 -6.56 3.60 -8.62
N ASN A 46 -6.04 2.69 -9.46
CA ASN A 46 -6.66 2.34 -10.73
C ASN A 46 -8.09 1.78 -10.56
N GLN A 47 -8.40 1.18 -9.40
CA GLN A 47 -9.73 0.67 -9.07
C GLN A 47 -10.77 1.79 -8.90
N LEU A 48 -10.34 3.04 -8.69
CA LEU A 48 -11.22 4.21 -8.63
C LEU A 48 -11.72 4.64 -10.02
N GLY A 49 -11.09 4.14 -11.10
CA GLY A 49 -11.51 4.43 -12.47
C GLY A 49 -11.37 5.90 -12.86
N LEU A 50 -10.43 6.63 -12.25
CA LEU A 50 -10.25 8.07 -12.44
C LEU A 50 -9.30 8.43 -13.60
N GLY A 51 -8.89 7.45 -14.40
CA GLY A 51 -7.98 7.64 -15.53
C GLY A 51 -6.49 7.45 -15.19
N LEU A 52 -6.18 6.85 -14.05
CA LEU A 52 -4.83 6.42 -13.68
C LEU A 52 -4.48 5.14 -14.45
N THR A 53 -3.27 5.09 -15.02
CA THR A 53 -2.84 3.96 -15.86
C THR A 53 -1.47 3.40 -15.50
N GLN A 54 -0.75 4.07 -14.60
CA GLN A 54 0.60 3.65 -14.22
C GLN A 54 0.60 2.31 -13.46
N VAL A 55 1.64 1.52 -13.71
CA VAL A 55 1.92 0.26 -13.01
C VAL A 55 3.19 0.40 -12.16
N TYR A 56 3.03 0.18 -10.87
CA TYR A 56 4.10 0.26 -9.86
C TYR A 56 4.58 -1.13 -9.46
N ASN A 57 5.89 -1.32 -9.47
CA ASN A 57 6.55 -2.53 -8.99
C ASN A 57 7.07 -2.38 -7.53
N SER A 58 6.25 -1.77 -6.68
CA SER A 58 6.56 -1.60 -5.26
C SER A 58 5.29 -1.57 -4.42
N HIS A 59 5.43 -2.04 -3.19
CA HIS A 59 4.41 -1.91 -2.15
C HIS A 59 4.64 -0.66 -1.32
N VAL A 60 3.57 -0.16 -0.73
CA VAL A 60 3.61 0.91 0.25
C VAL A 60 3.12 0.35 1.58
N VAL A 61 3.80 0.69 2.67
CA VAL A 61 3.49 0.21 4.02
C VAL A 61 3.24 1.41 4.93
N TYR A 62 1.97 1.66 5.25
CA TYR A 62 1.60 2.65 6.26
C TYR A 62 1.70 2.03 7.64
N ASN A 63 2.46 2.68 8.50
CA ASN A 63 2.78 2.16 9.82
C ASN A 63 3.17 3.30 10.77
N HIS A 64 3.36 2.99 12.05
CA HIS A 64 3.75 3.97 13.07
C HIS A 64 5.21 3.85 13.54
N LYS A 65 6.00 2.89 13.01
CA LYS A 65 7.30 2.50 13.59
C LYS A 65 8.50 2.88 12.75
N ARG A 66 8.37 2.93 11.42
CA ARG A 66 9.49 3.10 10.50
C ARG A 66 9.08 3.80 9.21
N SER A 67 10.00 4.62 8.70
CA SER A 67 9.93 5.19 7.36
C SER A 67 11.14 4.76 6.52
N GLY A 68 11.03 4.87 5.20
CA GLY A 68 12.11 4.63 4.24
C GLY A 68 11.85 3.45 3.30
N ASP A 69 12.74 3.29 2.33
CA ASP A 69 12.63 2.25 1.32
C ASP A 69 13.47 1.03 1.69
N PHE A 70 12.85 -0.15 1.70
CA PHE A 70 13.50 -1.40 2.05
C PHE A 70 13.23 -2.49 1.01
N SER A 71 14.22 -3.37 0.81
CA SER A 71 14.04 -4.60 0.05
C SER A 71 13.89 -5.77 1.02
N LEU A 72 12.74 -6.43 1.01
CA LEU A 72 12.44 -7.60 1.83
C LEU A 72 12.12 -8.78 0.91
N GLY A 73 12.88 -9.88 1.03
CA GLY A 73 12.65 -11.06 0.19
C GLY A 73 12.78 -10.82 -1.33
N GLY A 74 13.49 -9.76 -1.73
CA GLY A 74 13.67 -9.37 -3.14
C GLY A 74 12.60 -8.42 -3.68
N LYS A 75 11.63 -8.00 -2.86
CA LYS A 75 10.57 -7.04 -3.22
C LYS A 75 10.83 -5.68 -2.57
N ARG A 76 10.44 -4.60 -3.27
CA ARG A 76 10.59 -3.22 -2.79
C ARG A 76 9.36 -2.76 -2.01
N PHE A 77 9.60 -2.21 -0.82
CA PHE A 77 8.59 -1.67 0.07
C PHE A 77 8.95 -0.23 0.46
N GLN A 78 8.01 0.69 0.29
CA GLN A 78 8.12 2.06 0.78
C GLN A 78 7.38 2.18 2.11
N PHE A 79 8.11 2.33 3.20
CA PHE A 79 7.51 2.51 4.52
C PHE A 79 7.23 4.00 4.75
N ARG A 80 5.98 4.34 5.07
CA ARG A 80 5.56 5.71 5.37
C ARG A 80 4.92 5.76 6.76
N LEU A 81 5.23 6.83 7.48
CA LEU A 81 4.59 7.14 8.75
C LEU A 81 3.31 7.91 8.46
N VAL A 82 2.17 7.25 8.63
CA VAL A 82 0.84 7.85 8.43
C VAL A 82 0.10 7.78 9.77
N PRO A 83 -0.45 8.89 10.30
CA PRO A 83 -1.07 8.90 11.63
C PRO A 83 -2.32 8.00 11.75
N VAL A 84 -3.09 7.87 10.67
CA VAL A 84 -4.34 7.12 10.63
C VAL A 84 -4.45 6.37 9.32
N TYR A 85 -4.73 5.07 9.41
CA TYR A 85 -5.04 4.21 8.26
C TYR A 85 -6.01 3.11 8.71
N PRO A 86 -6.89 2.63 7.82
CA PRO A 86 -7.85 1.60 8.17
C PRO A 86 -7.17 0.23 8.28
N ARG A 87 -7.77 -0.69 9.06
CA ARG A 87 -7.31 -2.09 9.13
C ARG A 87 -7.53 -2.85 7.82
N LYS A 88 -8.56 -2.46 7.07
CA LYS A 88 -8.91 -3.02 5.76
C LYS A 88 -9.09 -1.85 4.80
N LEU A 89 -8.47 -1.96 3.64
CA LEU A 89 -8.55 -0.97 2.59
C LEU A 89 -10.00 -0.78 2.13
N SER A 90 -10.49 0.46 2.19
CA SER A 90 -11.81 0.87 1.68
C SER A 90 -11.65 1.75 0.44
N LYS A 91 -12.73 1.90 -0.33
CA LYS A 91 -12.76 2.78 -1.51
C LYS A 91 -12.57 4.24 -1.11
N GLU A 92 -13.16 4.64 0.01
CA GLU A 92 -13.10 6.00 0.54
C GLU A 92 -11.70 6.35 1.04
N TYR A 93 -11.04 5.44 1.75
CA TYR A 93 -9.65 5.65 2.14
C TYR A 93 -8.74 5.73 0.91
N LEU A 94 -8.94 4.87 -0.10
CA LEU A 94 -8.16 4.93 -1.33
C LEU A 94 -8.31 6.28 -2.05
N LEU A 95 -9.48 6.91 -1.99
CA LEU A 95 -9.68 8.24 -2.55
C LEU A 95 -8.87 9.29 -1.78
N VAL A 96 -8.94 9.30 -0.45
CA VAL A 96 -8.17 10.23 0.39
C VAL A 96 -6.67 10.02 0.17
N ASP A 97 -6.24 8.77 0.15
CA ASP A 97 -4.85 8.38 -0.09
C ASP A 97 -4.36 8.81 -1.48
N LEU A 98 -5.19 8.65 -2.52
CA LEU A 98 -4.89 9.16 -3.85
C LEU A 98 -4.69 10.68 -3.82
N LEU A 99 -5.61 11.43 -3.21
CA LEU A 99 -5.55 12.89 -3.15
C LEU A 99 -4.29 13.38 -2.42
N ASN A 100 -3.92 12.71 -1.32
CA ASN A 100 -2.71 12.99 -0.55
C ASN A 100 -1.43 12.70 -1.35
N ASN A 101 -1.45 11.73 -2.27
CA ASN A 101 -0.30 11.36 -3.10
C ASN A 101 -0.32 11.96 -4.51
N LEU A 102 -1.39 12.67 -4.90
CA LEU A 102 -1.65 13.07 -6.29
C LEU A 102 -0.50 13.86 -6.93
N LYS A 103 0.13 14.76 -6.17
CA LYS A 103 1.28 15.57 -6.65
C LYS A 103 2.54 14.75 -6.94
N HIS A 104 2.60 13.52 -6.45
CA HIS A 104 3.71 12.59 -6.64
C HIS A 104 3.45 11.54 -7.72
N LEU A 105 2.24 11.51 -8.26
CA LEU A 105 1.89 10.63 -9.38
C LEU A 105 2.30 11.27 -10.71
N PRO A 106 2.75 10.47 -11.68
CA PRO A 106 3.13 10.96 -13.01
C PRO A 106 1.92 11.22 -13.92
N ASP A 107 0.73 10.73 -13.57
CA ASP A 107 -0.50 10.89 -14.34
C ASP A 107 -1.00 12.35 -14.37
N ASP A 108 -1.90 12.66 -15.32
CA ASP A 108 -2.50 14.00 -15.45
C ASP A 108 -3.46 14.29 -14.28
N ASN A 109 -2.94 15.04 -13.30
CA ASN A 109 -3.70 15.45 -12.11
C ASN A 109 -4.97 16.24 -12.45
N ALA A 110 -4.99 17.03 -13.53
CA ALA A 110 -6.17 17.78 -13.93
C ALA A 110 -7.26 16.84 -14.48
N LEU A 111 -6.86 15.84 -15.27
CA LEU A 111 -7.77 14.79 -15.74
C LEU A 111 -8.36 13.98 -14.57
N VAL A 112 -7.51 13.55 -13.63
CA VAL A 112 -7.93 12.79 -12.44
C VAL A 112 -8.95 13.58 -11.62
N LEU A 113 -8.68 14.85 -11.33
CA LEU A 113 -9.60 15.72 -10.58
C LEU A 113 -10.90 15.98 -11.33
N ARG A 114 -10.85 16.14 -12.66
CA ARG A 114 -12.06 16.29 -13.49
C ARG A 114 -12.93 15.04 -13.43
N ASN A 115 -12.33 13.86 -13.56
CA ASN A 115 -13.03 12.57 -13.47
C ASN A 115 -13.57 12.30 -12.06
N LEU A 116 -12.85 12.74 -11.03
CA LEU A 116 -13.33 12.66 -9.65
C LEU A 116 -14.60 13.49 -9.47
N ARG A 117 -14.62 14.74 -9.96
CA ARG A 117 -15.78 15.64 -9.86
C ARG A 117 -17.06 15.03 -10.45
N SER A 118 -16.96 14.30 -11.57
CA SER A 118 -18.12 13.65 -12.17
C SER A 118 -18.59 12.38 -11.44
N ARG A 119 -17.79 11.86 -10.50
CA ARG A 119 -18.03 10.61 -9.76
C ARG A 119 -18.06 10.78 -8.24
N LEU A 120 -18.15 12.02 -7.73
CA LEU A 120 -18.17 12.28 -6.28
C LEU A 120 -19.31 11.53 -5.56
N ASN A 121 -20.43 11.33 -6.25
CA ASN A 121 -21.59 10.61 -5.72
C ASN A 121 -21.35 9.09 -5.55
N ASP A 122 -20.25 8.55 -6.10
CA ASP A 122 -19.90 7.13 -5.94
C ASP A 122 -19.16 6.84 -4.63
N PHE A 123 -18.93 7.87 -3.79
CA PHE A 123 -18.18 7.79 -2.55
C PHE A 123 -19.06 8.18 -1.36
N ASP A 124 -18.95 7.40 -0.30
CA ASP A 124 -19.57 7.70 0.98
C ASP A 124 -18.84 8.88 1.64
N GLN A 125 -19.49 10.04 1.66
CA GLN A 125 -18.89 11.28 2.14
C GLN A 125 -18.55 11.20 3.63
N GLU A 126 -19.38 10.56 4.46
CA GLU A 126 -19.11 10.46 5.90
C GLU A 126 -17.81 9.69 6.15
N LYS A 127 -17.65 8.55 5.46
CA LYS A 127 -16.42 7.75 5.52
C LYS A 127 -15.19 8.44 4.96
N VAL A 128 -15.32 9.31 3.96
CA VAL A 128 -14.19 10.09 3.44
C VAL A 128 -13.67 11.05 4.52
N HIS A 129 -14.55 11.69 5.28
CA HIS A 129 -14.17 12.65 6.34
C HIS A 129 -13.60 11.98 7.59
N GLU A 130 -13.68 10.66 7.73
CA GLU A 130 -13.01 9.92 8.81
C GLU A 130 -11.48 9.91 8.68
N TYR A 131 -10.95 10.20 7.49
CA TYR A 131 -9.54 10.14 7.20
C TYR A 131 -8.95 11.55 7.00
N PRO A 132 -7.80 11.86 7.63
CA PRO A 132 -7.17 13.17 7.57
C PRO A 132 -6.39 13.44 6.27
#